data_AF-A0A1P9WZW1-F1
#
_entry.id   AF-A0A1P9WZW1-F1
#
_cell.length_a   1.000
_cell.length_b   1.000
_cell.length_c   1.000
_cell.angle_alpha   90.00
_cell.angle_beta   90.00
_cell.angle_gamma   90.00
#
_symmetry.space_group_name_H-M   'P 1'
#
loop_
_entity.id
_entity.type
_entity.pdbx_description
1 polymer ?
#
loop_
_entity_poly.entity_id
_entity_poly.type
_entity_poly.pdbx_seq_one_letter_code
_entity_poly.pdbx_strand_id
1 'polypeptide(L)'
;MTIAIDSPRRPVPKPKGRVPDRLIYEIMDGRPIYRKGYRDVLSGKKTIEEIIGASTLQSVIVAYLVIQIGIFIDDDAYFILTGESGVHIDHRNNLANDIAIYDQTVLTPAKISKKYADVPPLLAIEIDIDADVADLTETGYLYKKTRKLFAFGVQKIIWVLTDAQVVMIATPERIETVDWNTDVELMSGHAINIGAYLAKKGIRVE
;
A
#
# COMPACT_ATOMS: atom_id res chain seq x y z
N MET A 1 21.71 -36.11 14.86
CA MET A 1 21.22 -34.76 14.53
C MET A 1 20.02 -34.95 13.63
N THR A 2 18.81 -34.80 14.16
CA THR A 2 17.57 -35.13 13.44
C THR A 2 16.98 -33.83 12.90
N ILE A 3 16.87 -33.73 11.58
CA ILE A 3 16.30 -32.57 10.88
C ILE A 3 14.78 -32.64 11.04
N ALA A 4 14.19 -31.64 11.70
CA ALA A 4 12.74 -31.50 11.79
C ALA A 4 12.23 -31.01 10.42
N ILE A 5 11.50 -31.90 9.74
CA ILE A 5 10.74 -31.59 8.54
C ILE A 5 9.50 -30.78 8.93
N ASP A 6 9.44 -29.55 8.42
CA ASP A 6 8.32 -28.63 8.61
C ASP A 6 7.03 -29.30 8.09
N SER A 7 6.07 -29.49 8.99
CA SER A 7 4.82 -30.16 8.65
C SER A 7 3.95 -29.23 7.80
N PRO A 8 3.23 -29.73 6.79
CA PRO A 8 2.35 -28.90 5.98
C PRO A 8 1.32 -28.20 6.88
N ARG A 9 1.32 -26.86 6.88
CA ARG A 9 0.38 -26.04 7.65
C ARG A 9 -1.05 -26.46 7.31
N ARG A 10 -1.78 -26.95 8.31
CA ARG A 10 -3.21 -27.28 8.14
C ARG A 10 -3.96 -26.03 7.69
N PRO A 11 -4.84 -26.11 6.68
CA PRO A 11 -5.69 -25.00 6.30
C PRO A 11 -6.58 -24.64 7.50
N VAL A 12 -6.53 -23.38 7.92
CA VAL A 12 -7.30 -22.86 9.05
C VAL A 12 -8.79 -22.90 8.71
N PRO A 13 -9.69 -23.28 9.65
CA PRO A 13 -11.11 -23.37 9.37
C PRO A 13 -11.70 -22.07 8.81
N LYS A 14 -12.52 -22.19 7.76
CA LYS A 14 -13.27 -21.04 7.24
C LYS A 14 -14.26 -20.54 8.30
N PRO A 15 -14.36 -19.22 8.53
CA PRO A 15 -15.29 -18.65 9.51
C PRO A 15 -16.74 -19.05 9.19
N LYS A 16 -17.50 -19.47 10.20
CA LYS A 16 -18.95 -19.67 10.09
C LYS A 16 -19.66 -18.33 10.34
N GLY A 17 -19.99 -17.61 9.26
CA GLY A 17 -20.70 -16.33 9.31
C GLY A 17 -20.24 -15.37 8.21
N ARG A 18 -21.04 -14.33 7.91
CA ARG A 18 -20.62 -13.24 7.02
C ARG A 18 -19.51 -12.45 7.72
N VAL A 19 -18.32 -12.38 7.11
CA VAL A 19 -17.23 -11.55 7.61
C VAL A 19 -17.70 -10.09 7.62
N PRO A 20 -17.57 -9.35 8.74
CA PRO A 20 -17.95 -7.94 8.80
C PRO A 20 -17.32 -7.13 7.65
N ASP A 21 -18.11 -6.29 7.00
CA ASP A 21 -17.64 -5.49 5.86
C ASP A 21 -16.46 -4.57 6.26
N ARG A 22 -16.38 -4.15 7.54
CA ARG A 22 -15.26 -3.38 8.10
C ARG A 22 -13.89 -4.10 8.10
N LEU A 23 -13.87 -5.40 7.87
CA LEU A 23 -12.65 -6.21 7.72
C LEU A 23 -12.21 -6.36 6.27
N ILE A 24 -13.04 -5.95 5.31
CA ILE A 24 -12.65 -5.86 3.91
C ILE A 24 -11.65 -4.72 3.80
N TYR A 25 -10.45 -5.04 3.35
CA TYR A 25 -9.40 -4.08 3.06
C TYR A 25 -9.61 -3.50 1.66
N GLU A 26 -9.71 -4.38 0.67
CA GLU A 26 -9.90 -4.02 -0.74
C GLU A 26 -10.85 -5.00 -1.42
N ILE A 27 -11.32 -4.65 -2.60
CA ILE A 27 -12.07 -5.55 -3.48
C ILE A 27 -11.31 -5.65 -4.80
N MET A 28 -10.88 -6.86 -5.16
CA MET A 28 -10.19 -7.16 -6.42
C MET A 28 -10.93 -8.24 -7.19
N ASP A 29 -11.31 -7.95 -8.44
CA ASP A 29 -12.06 -8.86 -9.31
C ASP A 29 -13.38 -9.35 -8.67
N GLY A 30 -14.04 -8.48 -7.91
CA GLY A 30 -15.24 -8.80 -7.14
C GLY A 30 -15.03 -9.76 -5.99
N ARG A 31 -13.79 -10.02 -5.58
CA ARG A 31 -13.46 -10.78 -4.37
C ARG A 31 -12.93 -9.84 -3.29
N PRO A 32 -13.44 -9.94 -2.05
CA PRO A 32 -12.87 -9.18 -0.94
C PRO A 32 -11.46 -9.70 -0.62
N ILE A 33 -10.53 -8.77 -0.46
CA ILE A 33 -9.25 -8.98 0.21
C ILE A 33 -9.42 -8.44 1.62
N TYR A 34 -9.16 -9.26 2.63
CA TYR A 34 -9.36 -8.89 4.03
C TYR A 34 -8.09 -8.29 4.63
N ARG A 35 -8.22 -7.53 5.73
CA ARG A 35 -7.07 -7.03 6.49
C ARG A 35 -6.26 -8.18 7.11
N LYS A 36 -4.94 -8.05 7.17
CA LYS A 36 -4.03 -8.97 7.86
C LYS A 36 -4.51 -9.13 9.31
N GLY A 37 -4.60 -10.37 9.79
CA GLY A 37 -5.11 -10.67 11.13
C GLY A 37 -6.63 -10.73 11.28
N TYR A 38 -7.43 -10.57 10.21
CA TYR A 38 -8.90 -10.67 10.30
C TYR A 38 -9.39 -12.00 10.88
N ARG A 39 -8.67 -13.11 10.66
CA ARG A 39 -9.04 -14.42 11.23
C ARG A 39 -8.95 -14.44 12.75
N ASP A 40 -7.98 -13.73 13.33
CA ASP A 40 -7.84 -13.62 14.78
C ASP A 40 -9.00 -12.83 15.39
N VAL A 41 -9.45 -11.79 14.69
CA VAL A 41 -10.68 -11.05 15.04
C VAL A 41 -11.89 -11.96 15.02
N LEU A 42 -12.07 -12.75 13.95
CA LEU A 42 -13.20 -13.67 13.85
C LEU A 42 -13.18 -14.78 14.91
N SER A 43 -12.00 -15.07 15.47
CA SER A 43 -11.84 -16.01 16.59
C SER A 43 -11.91 -15.36 17.97
N GLY A 44 -12.08 -14.02 18.05
CA GLY A 44 -12.14 -13.27 19.30
C GLY A 44 -10.79 -13.08 20.01
N LYS A 45 -9.66 -13.37 19.34
CA LYS A 45 -8.31 -13.19 19.90
C LYS A 45 -7.82 -11.74 19.82
N LYS A 46 -8.31 -11.00 18.84
CA LYS A 46 -8.03 -9.58 18.62
C LYS A 46 -9.34 -8.84 18.41
N THR A 47 -9.33 -7.55 18.73
CA THR A 47 -10.32 -6.57 18.31
C THR A 47 -9.99 -6.06 16.90
N ILE A 48 -10.92 -5.33 16.31
CA ILE A 48 -10.73 -4.79 14.96
C ILE A 48 -9.74 -3.63 15.00
N GLU A 49 -9.82 -2.85 16.05
CA GLU A 49 -8.99 -1.69 16.34
C GLU A 49 -7.52 -2.10 16.43
N GLU A 50 -7.23 -3.30 16.95
CA GLU A 50 -5.87 -3.88 17.01
C GLU A 50 -5.27 -4.29 15.66
N ILE A 51 -6.05 -4.33 14.57
CA ILE A 51 -5.56 -4.73 13.24
C ILE A 51 -5.75 -3.68 12.14
N ILE A 52 -6.32 -2.51 12.47
CA ILE A 52 -6.52 -1.40 11.52
C ILE A 52 -5.40 -0.37 11.63
N GLY A 53 -4.79 -0.20 12.81
CA GLY A 53 -3.77 0.83 13.01
C GLY A 53 -2.46 0.53 12.27
N ALA A 54 -1.89 1.55 11.64
CA ALA A 54 -0.54 1.51 11.08
C ALA A 54 0.52 1.35 12.17
N SER A 55 1.66 0.74 11.82
CA SER A 55 2.81 0.70 12.73
C SER A 55 3.42 2.09 12.92
N THR A 56 4.17 2.29 14.01
CA THR A 56 4.90 3.56 14.22
C THR A 56 5.96 3.80 13.15
N LEU A 57 6.63 2.74 12.67
CA LEU A 57 7.59 2.81 11.58
C LEU A 57 6.92 3.24 10.27
N GLN A 58 5.83 2.59 9.88
CA GLN A 58 5.02 2.95 8.71
C GLN A 58 4.55 4.41 8.80
N SER A 59 4.04 4.83 9.95
CA SER A 59 3.60 6.20 10.19
C SER A 59 4.73 7.23 10.03
N VAL A 60 5.94 6.92 10.51
CA VAL A 60 7.11 7.79 10.35
C VAL A 60 7.55 7.86 8.88
N ILE A 61 7.52 6.75 8.15
CA ILE A 61 7.85 6.70 6.72
C ILE A 61 6.83 7.51 5.92
N VAL A 62 5.53 7.33 6.15
CA VAL A 62 4.47 8.11 5.51
C VAL A 62 4.65 9.60 5.79
N ALA A 63 4.88 9.99 7.04
CA ALA A 63 5.10 11.39 7.40
C ALA A 63 6.34 11.97 6.68
N TYR A 64 7.43 11.23 6.61
CA TYR A 64 8.63 11.64 5.86
C TYR A 64 8.31 11.88 4.38
N LEU A 65 7.67 10.91 3.73
CA LEU A 65 7.31 10.97 2.31
C LEU A 65 6.43 12.19 2.02
N VAL A 66 5.35 12.37 2.80
CA VAL A 66 4.42 13.50 2.62
C VAL A 66 5.13 14.84 2.80
N ILE A 67 6.00 14.98 3.80
CA ILE A 67 6.78 16.21 4.01
C ILE A 67 7.73 16.45 2.82
N GLN A 68 8.44 15.42 2.35
CA GLN A 68 9.36 15.59 1.21
C GLN A 68 8.61 15.99 -0.06
N ILE A 69 7.47 15.34 -0.35
CA ILE A 69 6.64 15.68 -1.50
C ILE A 69 6.14 17.12 -1.37
N GLY A 70 5.60 17.50 -0.21
CA GLY A 70 5.10 18.85 0.04
C GLY A 70 6.16 19.96 -0.06
N ILE A 71 7.45 19.65 0.04
CA ILE A 71 8.53 20.64 -0.14
C ILE A 71 8.70 21.03 -1.62
N PHE A 72 8.50 20.09 -2.55
CA PHE A 72 8.79 20.33 -3.97
C PHE A 72 7.56 20.38 -4.88
N ILE A 73 6.43 19.86 -4.42
CA ILE A 73 5.22 19.77 -5.25
C ILE A 73 4.71 21.18 -5.57
N ASP A 74 4.17 21.34 -6.78
CA ASP A 74 3.35 22.49 -7.13
C ASP A 74 1.90 22.24 -6.72
N ASP A 75 1.45 22.89 -5.64
CA ASP A 75 0.08 22.76 -5.09
C ASP A 75 -0.99 23.34 -6.02
N ASP A 76 -0.62 24.18 -7.00
CA ASP A 76 -1.56 24.65 -8.04
C ASP A 76 -1.74 23.60 -9.16
N ALA A 77 -0.81 22.64 -9.27
CA ALA A 77 -0.83 21.61 -10.32
C ALA A 77 -1.20 20.21 -9.82
N TYR A 78 -0.99 19.91 -8.53
CA TYR A 78 -1.19 18.56 -7.99
C TYR A 78 -2.00 18.53 -6.70
N PHE A 79 -2.70 17.41 -6.46
CA PHE A 79 -3.23 17.06 -5.14
C PHE A 79 -2.42 15.91 -4.53
N ILE A 80 -2.14 15.99 -3.23
CA ILE A 80 -1.57 14.89 -2.44
C ILE A 80 -2.67 14.35 -1.53
N LEU A 81 -3.10 13.12 -1.78
CA LEU A 81 -4.05 12.41 -0.94
C LEU A 81 -3.33 11.38 -0.09
N THR A 82 -3.72 11.27 1.19
CA THR A 82 -3.13 10.37 2.18
C THR A 82 -4.22 9.68 3.00
N GLY A 83 -3.84 8.71 3.84
CA GLY A 83 -4.73 8.08 4.80
C GLY A 83 -5.60 6.98 4.20
N GLU A 84 -5.00 6.09 3.42
CA GLU A 84 -5.70 5.02 2.69
C GLU A 84 -6.78 5.57 1.74
N SER A 85 -6.43 6.58 0.92
CA SER A 85 -7.38 7.21 0.01
C SER A 85 -7.95 6.17 -0.98
N GLY A 86 -9.26 6.00 -0.95
CA GLY A 86 -9.94 4.97 -1.75
C GLY A 86 -10.03 5.33 -3.23
N VAL A 87 -9.82 4.33 -4.08
CA VAL A 87 -9.85 4.44 -5.54
C VAL A 87 -10.82 3.40 -6.11
N HIS A 88 -11.82 3.88 -6.84
CA HIS A 88 -12.77 3.06 -7.58
C HIS A 88 -12.27 2.87 -9.02
N ILE A 89 -11.56 1.76 -9.24
CA ILE A 89 -10.88 1.51 -10.53
C ILE A 89 -11.88 1.14 -11.62
N ASP A 90 -12.81 0.22 -11.30
CA ASP A 90 -13.89 -0.19 -12.19
C ASP A 90 -14.98 -0.96 -11.39
N HIS A 91 -15.96 -1.50 -12.12
CA HIS A 91 -16.99 -2.34 -11.53
C HIS A 91 -16.40 -3.54 -10.76
N ARG A 92 -16.60 -3.50 -9.44
CA ARG A 92 -16.12 -4.49 -8.45
C ARG A 92 -14.61 -4.46 -8.18
N ASN A 93 -13.96 -3.31 -8.42
CA ASN A 93 -12.60 -3.06 -7.97
C ASN A 93 -12.53 -1.76 -7.17
N ASN A 94 -12.33 -1.90 -5.85
CA ASN A 94 -12.13 -0.79 -4.93
C ASN A 94 -10.81 -1.04 -4.19
N LEU A 95 -9.82 -0.21 -4.46
CA LEU A 95 -8.50 -0.28 -3.82
C LEU A 95 -8.30 0.95 -2.93
N ALA A 96 -7.20 0.99 -2.20
CA ALA A 96 -6.75 2.19 -1.50
C ALA A 96 -5.27 2.45 -1.81
N ASN A 97 -4.83 3.70 -1.66
CA ASN A 97 -3.42 4.06 -1.69
C ASN A 97 -3.04 4.75 -0.38
N ASP A 98 -1.87 4.43 0.17
CA ASP A 98 -1.37 5.11 1.36
C ASP A 98 -1.06 6.57 1.09
N ILE A 99 -0.40 6.83 -0.05
CA ILE A 99 -0.16 8.16 -0.61
C ILE A 99 -0.44 8.12 -2.11
N ALA A 100 -1.18 9.09 -2.62
CA ALA A 100 -1.47 9.24 -4.04
C ALA A 100 -1.29 10.69 -4.48
N ILE A 101 -0.56 10.92 -5.58
CA ILE A 101 -0.38 12.23 -6.19
C ILE A 101 -1.20 12.28 -7.47
N TYR A 102 -2.10 13.26 -7.57
CA TYR A 102 -2.95 13.48 -8.74
C TYR A 102 -2.60 14.77 -9.43
N ASP A 103 -2.57 14.75 -10.76
CA ASP A 103 -2.60 15.96 -11.59
C ASP A 103 -4.01 16.59 -11.48
N GLN A 104 -4.09 17.89 -11.17
CA GLN A 104 -5.38 18.59 -11.01
C GLN A 104 -6.16 18.73 -12.32
N THR A 105 -5.53 18.54 -13.48
CA THR A 105 -6.22 18.42 -14.76
C THR A 105 -6.95 17.08 -14.91
N VAL A 106 -6.53 16.05 -14.18
CA VAL A 106 -7.14 14.71 -14.16
C VAL A 106 -8.16 14.60 -13.02
N LEU A 107 -7.72 14.86 -11.77
CA LEU A 107 -8.57 14.98 -10.60
C LEU A 107 -8.95 16.45 -10.40
N THR A 108 -9.84 16.95 -11.25
CA THR A 108 -10.31 18.34 -11.18
C THR A 108 -11.08 18.61 -9.88
N PRO A 109 -11.15 19.87 -9.40
CA PRO A 109 -11.96 20.24 -8.23
C PRO A 109 -13.41 19.74 -8.27
N ALA A 110 -14.04 19.67 -9.45
CA ALA A 110 -15.40 19.17 -9.63
C ALA A 110 -15.57 17.66 -9.30
N LYS A 111 -14.47 16.89 -9.24
CA LYS A 111 -14.46 15.47 -8.88
C LYS A 111 -14.24 15.24 -7.38
N ILE A 112 -13.84 16.27 -6.63
CA ILE A 112 -13.65 16.18 -5.18
C ILE A 112 -15.01 16.04 -4.49
N SER A 113 -15.22 14.91 -3.82
CA SER A 113 -16.50 14.58 -3.22
C SER A 113 -16.35 13.61 -2.04
N LYS A 114 -17.46 13.13 -1.48
CA LYS A 114 -17.47 12.09 -0.43
C LYS A 114 -17.32 10.66 -0.98
N LYS A 115 -17.02 10.51 -2.27
CA LYS A 115 -16.82 9.21 -2.94
C LYS A 115 -15.34 8.99 -3.22
N TYR A 116 -14.97 7.73 -3.46
CA TYR A 116 -13.64 7.37 -3.95
C TYR A 116 -13.33 8.03 -5.29
N ALA A 117 -12.05 8.30 -5.52
CA ALA A 117 -11.60 8.79 -6.81
C ALA A 117 -11.85 7.72 -7.89
N ASP A 118 -12.36 8.15 -9.04
CA ASP A 118 -12.62 7.31 -10.22
C ASP A 118 -11.71 7.67 -11.40
N VAL A 119 -10.62 8.39 -11.10
CA VAL A 119 -9.51 8.68 -12.01
C VAL A 119 -8.19 8.19 -11.42
N PRO A 120 -7.18 7.87 -12.24
CA PRO A 120 -5.89 7.39 -11.75
C PRO A 120 -5.04 8.51 -11.14
N PRO A 121 -4.31 8.26 -10.04
CA PRO A 121 -3.20 9.11 -9.65
C PRO A 121 -2.06 9.01 -10.67
N LEU A 122 -1.25 10.07 -10.74
CA LEU A 122 0.02 10.07 -11.48
C LEU A 122 1.02 9.10 -10.82
N LEU A 123 1.15 9.20 -9.49
CA LEU A 123 2.04 8.39 -8.65
C LEU A 123 1.25 7.83 -7.47
N ALA A 124 1.34 6.52 -7.24
CA ALA A 124 0.89 5.86 -6.03
C ALA A 124 2.08 5.35 -5.21
N ILE A 125 2.06 5.56 -3.89
CA ILE A 125 3.05 5.02 -2.97
C ILE A 125 2.33 4.16 -1.93
N GLU A 126 2.85 2.97 -1.71
CA GLU A 126 2.33 1.95 -0.80
C GLU A 126 3.44 1.59 0.20
N ILE A 127 3.08 1.39 1.46
CA ILE A 127 4.00 1.04 2.54
C ILE A 127 3.50 -0.24 3.20
N ASP A 128 4.31 -1.29 3.13
CA ASP A 128 4.01 -2.64 3.60
C ASP A 128 2.74 -3.26 2.97
N ILE A 129 2.41 -4.48 3.38
CA ILE A 129 1.23 -5.21 2.93
C ILE A 129 0.37 -5.55 4.14
N ASP A 130 -0.71 -4.79 4.32
CA ASP A 130 -1.72 -5.02 5.37
C ASP A 130 -2.90 -5.88 4.90
N ALA A 131 -2.77 -6.53 3.75
CA ALA A 131 -3.71 -7.52 3.24
C ALA A 131 -3.43 -8.92 3.82
N ASP A 132 -4.49 -9.69 4.08
CA ASP A 132 -4.38 -11.13 4.26
C ASP A 132 -4.16 -11.81 2.91
N VAL A 133 -2.91 -12.17 2.67
CA VAL A 133 -2.45 -12.73 1.38
C VAL A 133 -2.36 -14.25 1.37
N ALA A 134 -3.01 -14.94 2.31
CA ALA A 134 -2.93 -16.40 2.43
C ALA A 134 -3.30 -17.14 1.12
N ASP A 135 -4.21 -16.56 0.33
CA ASP A 135 -4.67 -17.11 -0.94
C ASP A 135 -3.88 -16.63 -2.18
N LEU A 136 -3.01 -15.62 -2.05
CA LEU A 136 -2.30 -14.98 -3.19
C LEU A 136 -0.77 -14.95 -3.05
N THR A 137 -0.21 -15.14 -1.85
CA THR A 137 1.15 -14.74 -1.44
C THR A 137 1.36 -13.22 -1.43
N GLU A 138 2.33 -12.73 -0.65
CA GLU A 138 2.69 -11.30 -0.60
C GLU A 138 3.07 -10.78 -1.98
N THR A 139 3.98 -11.50 -2.66
CA THR A 139 4.41 -11.19 -4.02
C THR A 139 3.26 -11.20 -5.02
N GLY A 140 2.36 -12.19 -4.94
CA GLY A 140 1.21 -12.29 -5.82
C GLY A 140 0.20 -11.15 -5.62
N TYR A 141 -0.03 -10.73 -4.38
CA TYR A 141 -0.84 -9.55 -4.07
C TYR A 141 -0.22 -8.27 -4.63
N LEU A 142 1.07 -8.04 -4.34
CA LEU A 142 1.81 -6.87 -4.79
C LEU A 142 1.78 -6.73 -6.32
N TYR A 143 2.09 -7.79 -7.07
CA TYR A 143 2.02 -7.75 -8.53
C TYR A 143 0.60 -7.58 -9.05
N LYS A 144 -0.40 -8.16 -8.38
CA LYS A 144 -1.80 -8.03 -8.77
C LYS A 144 -2.30 -6.59 -8.60
N LYS A 145 -2.06 -5.97 -7.44
CA LYS A 145 -2.41 -4.56 -7.17
C LYS A 145 -1.69 -3.63 -8.15
N THR A 146 -0.38 -3.83 -8.33
CA THR A 146 0.45 -3.08 -9.27
C THR A 146 -0.12 -3.11 -10.69
N ARG A 147 -0.45 -4.30 -11.23
CA ARG A 147 -1.05 -4.41 -12.58
C ARG A 147 -2.42 -3.75 -12.68
N LYS A 148 -3.25 -3.80 -11.63
CA LYS A 148 -4.56 -3.14 -11.63
C LYS A 148 -4.43 -1.62 -11.65
N LEU A 149 -3.51 -1.07 -10.87
CA LEU A 149 -3.22 0.37 -10.87
C LEU A 149 -2.67 0.82 -12.23
N PHE A 150 -1.79 0.04 -12.88
CA PHE A 150 -1.36 0.36 -14.25
C PHE A 150 -2.51 0.26 -15.26
N ALA A 151 -3.36 -0.76 -15.18
CA ALA A 151 -4.53 -0.88 -16.05
C ALA A 151 -5.53 0.28 -15.86
N PHE A 152 -5.56 0.88 -14.67
CA PHE A 152 -6.35 2.07 -14.36
C PHE A 152 -5.74 3.38 -14.91
N GLY A 153 -4.45 3.38 -15.22
CA GLY A 153 -3.73 4.53 -15.80
C GLY A 153 -2.73 5.20 -14.86
N VAL A 154 -2.39 4.58 -13.72
CA VAL A 154 -1.29 5.07 -12.87
C VAL A 154 0.02 4.98 -13.65
N GLN A 155 0.89 5.98 -13.56
CA GLN A 155 2.13 6.01 -14.35
C GLN A 155 3.33 5.46 -13.58
N LYS A 156 3.33 5.57 -12.26
CA LYS A 156 4.40 5.08 -11.40
C LYS A 156 3.83 4.60 -10.07
N ILE A 157 4.36 3.49 -9.58
CA ILE A 157 3.97 2.90 -8.29
C ILE A 157 5.26 2.62 -7.51
N ILE A 158 5.32 3.07 -6.26
CA ILE A 158 6.45 2.83 -5.37
C ILE A 158 5.95 2.04 -4.17
N TRP A 159 6.53 0.88 -3.93
CA TRP A 159 6.29 0.08 -2.72
C TRP A 159 7.48 0.18 -1.79
N VAL A 160 7.27 0.62 -0.55
CA VAL A 160 8.26 0.56 0.51
C VAL A 160 7.95 -0.66 1.37
N LEU A 161 8.82 -1.67 1.36
CA LEU A 161 8.64 -2.90 2.12
C LEU A 161 9.63 -2.90 3.29
N THR A 162 9.14 -2.65 4.50
CA THR A 162 9.98 -2.40 5.67
C THR A 162 10.62 -3.67 6.20
N ASP A 163 9.91 -4.79 6.23
CA ASP A 163 10.45 -6.11 6.63
C ASP A 163 11.64 -6.53 5.77
N ALA A 164 11.59 -6.25 4.47
CA ALA A 164 12.64 -6.58 3.52
C ALA A 164 13.67 -5.44 3.33
N GLN A 165 13.41 -4.26 3.89
CA GLN A 165 14.24 -3.05 3.75
C GLN A 165 14.51 -2.66 2.28
N VAL A 166 13.50 -2.82 1.43
CA VAL A 166 13.60 -2.52 -0.01
C VAL A 166 12.53 -1.54 -0.46
N VAL A 167 12.83 -0.86 -1.57
CA VAL A 167 11.87 -0.07 -2.33
C VAL A 167 11.72 -0.71 -3.70
N MET A 168 10.50 -1.11 -4.05
CA MET A 168 10.17 -1.53 -5.40
C MET A 168 9.57 -0.35 -6.17
N ILE A 169 10.16 -0.05 -7.32
CA ILE A 169 9.75 1.03 -8.21
C ILE A 169 9.20 0.37 -9.47
N ALA A 170 7.94 0.64 -9.78
CA ALA A 170 7.27 0.08 -10.93
C ALA A 170 6.80 1.20 -11.87
N THR A 171 7.06 1.02 -13.16
CA THR A 171 6.43 1.72 -14.30
C THR A 171 5.76 0.68 -15.21
N PRO A 172 4.95 1.09 -16.20
CA PRO A 172 4.36 0.14 -17.16
C PRO A 172 5.40 -0.71 -17.91
N GLU A 173 6.62 -0.20 -18.09
CA GLU A 173 7.69 -0.85 -18.85
C GLU A 173 8.62 -1.72 -18.00
N ARG A 174 8.81 -1.38 -16.72
CA ARG A 174 9.78 -2.06 -15.86
C ARG A 174 9.39 -2.06 -14.39
N ILE A 175 9.91 -3.05 -13.69
CA ILE A 175 9.89 -3.12 -12.23
C ILE A 175 11.34 -3.31 -11.78
N GLU A 176 11.77 -2.47 -10.84
CA GLU A 176 13.08 -2.56 -10.21
C GLU A 176 12.91 -2.58 -8.69
N THR A 177 13.75 -3.35 -8.00
CA THR A 177 13.78 -3.41 -6.54
C THR A 177 15.16 -3.01 -6.09
N VAL A 178 15.23 -2.01 -5.22
CA VAL A 178 16.48 -1.47 -4.68
C VAL A 178 16.47 -1.54 -3.17
N ASP A 179 17.66 -1.55 -2.56
CA ASP A 179 17.80 -1.35 -1.13
C ASP A 179 17.25 0.04 -0.74
N TRP A 180 16.55 0.15 0.38
CA TRP A 180 15.94 1.41 0.82
C TRP A 180 16.94 2.53 1.19
N ASN A 181 18.24 2.22 1.26
CA ASN A 181 19.33 3.19 1.36
C ASN A 181 19.74 3.77 -0.01
N THR A 182 19.04 3.39 -1.08
CA THR A 182 19.24 3.94 -2.42
C THR A 182 18.40 5.19 -2.60
N ASP A 183 18.92 6.18 -3.32
CA ASP A 183 18.14 7.34 -3.75
C ASP A 183 17.07 6.89 -4.76
N VAL A 184 15.81 7.15 -4.43
CA VAL A 184 14.65 6.81 -5.26
C VAL A 184 14.01 8.11 -5.75
N GLU A 185 14.05 8.33 -7.05
CA GLU A 185 13.33 9.45 -7.66
C GLU A 185 11.82 9.28 -7.45
N LEU A 186 11.14 10.31 -6.96
CA LEU A 186 9.67 10.38 -6.90
C LEU A 186 9.13 10.97 -8.19
N MET A 187 9.50 12.21 -8.49
CA MET A 187 9.10 13.01 -9.65
C MET A 187 10.28 13.87 -10.11
N SER A 188 10.34 14.19 -11.41
CA SER A 188 11.40 14.93 -12.11
C SER A 188 12.43 15.65 -11.22
N GLY A 189 13.56 14.99 -10.95
CA GLY A 189 14.70 15.55 -10.23
C GLY A 189 14.60 15.54 -8.70
N HIS A 190 13.50 15.05 -8.13
CA HIS A 190 13.27 14.97 -6.70
C HIS A 190 13.38 13.53 -6.23
N ALA A 191 14.50 13.21 -5.59
CA ALA A 191 14.75 11.90 -5.01
C ALA A 191 14.63 11.92 -3.48
N ILE A 192 14.29 10.77 -2.92
CA ILE A 192 14.24 10.50 -1.50
C ILE A 192 15.15 9.33 -1.15
N ASN A 193 15.47 9.20 0.13
CA ASN A 193 16.23 8.06 0.63
C ASN A 193 15.68 7.66 2.01
N ILE A 194 14.95 6.53 2.05
CA ILE A 194 14.25 6.07 3.25
C ILE A 194 15.28 5.70 4.33
N GLY A 195 16.25 4.86 3.98
CA GLY A 195 17.27 4.37 4.90
C GLY A 195 18.11 5.50 5.48
N ALA A 196 18.57 6.43 4.65
CA ALA A 196 19.31 7.61 5.12
C ALA A 196 18.48 8.51 6.04
N TYR A 197 17.18 8.70 5.77
CA TYR A 197 16.30 9.45 6.65
C TYR A 197 16.13 8.77 8.01
N LEU A 198 15.84 7.47 8.04
CA LEU A 198 15.68 6.71 9.28
C LEU A 198 16.98 6.71 10.10
N ALA A 199 18.13 6.49 9.45
CA ALA A 199 19.45 6.55 10.08
C ALA A 199 19.73 7.94 10.68
N LYS A 200 19.43 9.01 9.95
CA LYS A 200 19.55 10.40 10.44
C LYS A 200 18.69 10.67 11.68
N LYS A 201 17.52 10.01 11.78
CA LYS A 201 16.63 10.08 12.95
C LYS A 201 17.04 9.15 14.09
N GLY A 202 18.08 8.34 13.92
CA GLY A 202 18.50 7.33 14.90
C GLY A 202 17.55 6.14 15.00
N ILE A 203 16.68 5.93 14.01
CA ILE A 203 15.73 4.82 13.97
C ILE A 203 16.45 3.61 13.39
N ARG A 204 16.38 2.47 14.09
CA ARG A 204 16.90 1.18 13.65
C ARG A 204 15.73 0.23 13.42
N VAL A 205 15.81 -0.55 12.35
CA VAL A 205 14.82 -1.56 12.00
C VAL A 205 15.50 -2.92 12.13
N GLU A 206 14.88 -3.81 12.90
CA GLU A 206 15.40 -5.14 13.25
C GLU A 206 15.13 -6.17 12.16
#